data_AF-X1FY08-F1
#
_entry.id   AF-X1FY08-F1
#
_cell.length_a   1.000
_cell.length_b   1.000
_cell.length_c   1.000
_cell.angle_alpha   90.00
_cell.angle_beta   90.00
_cell.angle_gamma   90.00
#
_symmetry.space_group_name_H-M   'P 1'
#
loop_
_entity.id
_entity.type
_entity.pdbx_description
1 polymer ?
#
loop_
_entity_poly.entity_id
_entity_poly.type
_entity_poly.pdbx_seq_one_letter_code
_entity_poly.pdbx_strand_id
1 'polypeptide(L)'
;GPLVPLAIKVLREQFDSGEAFGSDVLGPFTAQVNPIGTLAAIAGTETRKRSRKQKAQDKKKSKAWAQANSELRNKNGQLKKGRTQKDVATRANKILRKM
;
A
#
# COMPACT_ATOMS: atom_id res chain seq x y z
N GLY A 1 29.57 4.49 -35.27
CA GLY A 1 30.26 4.47 -33.97
C GLY A 1 29.43 3.66 -32.99
N PRO A 2 29.99 2.62 -32.35
CA PRO A 2 29.25 1.73 -31.48
C PRO A 2 29.30 2.26 -30.04
N LEU A 3 28.19 2.81 -29.56
CA LEU A 3 27.97 3.07 -28.13
C LEU A 3 26.58 2.58 -27.73
N VAL A 4 26.22 1.36 -28.14
CA VAL A 4 25.20 0.60 -27.42
C VAL A 4 25.91 0.12 -26.14
N PRO A 5 25.63 0.77 -25.01
CA PRO A 5 26.63 0.97 -23.97
C PRO A 5 26.86 -0.33 -23.21
N LEU A 6 28.13 -0.58 -22.88
CA LEU A 6 28.63 -1.64 -22.01
C LEU A 6 27.74 -1.92 -20.79
N ALA A 7 27.03 -0.92 -20.27
CA ALA A 7 26.06 -1.05 -19.20
C ALA A 7 25.01 -2.16 -19.44
N ILE A 8 24.47 -2.30 -20.67
CA ILE A 8 23.46 -3.33 -20.98
C ILE A 8 24.08 -4.74 -20.99
N LYS A 9 25.35 -4.86 -21.38
CA LYS A 9 26.08 -6.13 -21.34
C LYS A 9 26.51 -6.50 -19.92
N VAL A 10 27.02 -5.55 -19.14
CA VAL A 10 27.40 -5.77 -17.73
C VAL A 10 26.16 -6.15 -16.89
N LEU A 11 25.01 -5.52 -17.14
CA LEU A 11 23.76 -5.89 -16.49
C LEU A 11 23.23 -7.27 -16.91
N ARG A 12 23.56 -7.75 -18.12
CA ARG A 12 23.17 -9.09 -18.56
C ARG A 12 24.10 -10.16 -17.99
N GLU A 13 25.42 -9.90 -17.97
CA GLU A 13 26.42 -10.81 -17.42
C GLU A 13 26.35 -10.92 -15.88
N GLN A 14 25.96 -9.87 -15.15
CA GLN A 14 25.80 -9.94 -13.69
C GLN A 14 24.51 -10.62 -13.21
N PHE A 15 23.53 -10.83 -14.09
CA PHE A 15 22.22 -11.38 -13.71
C PHE A 15 21.85 -12.70 -14.43
N ASP A 16 22.72 -13.24 -15.31
CA ASP A 16 22.54 -14.54 -15.98
C ASP A 16 23.00 -15.75 -15.12
N SER A 17 23.47 -15.54 -13.89
CA SER A 17 23.47 -16.63 -12.92
C SER A 17 22.01 -16.91 -12.56
N GLY A 18 21.44 -17.97 -13.12
CA GLY A 18 20.04 -18.39 -12.97
C GLY A 18 19.58 -18.73 -11.55
N GLU A 19 20.09 -18.05 -10.53
CA GLU A 19 19.49 -17.98 -9.21
C GLU A 19 18.68 -16.69 -9.12
N ALA A 20 17.37 -16.86 -9.04
CA ALA A 20 16.43 -15.76 -8.89
C ALA A 20 16.69 -14.99 -7.59
N PHE A 21 17.45 -13.90 -7.67
CA PHE A 21 17.48 -12.87 -6.63
C PHE A 21 16.11 -12.19 -6.57
N GLY A 22 15.14 -12.83 -5.92
CA GLY A 22 13.78 -12.30 -5.84
C GLY A 22 12.69 -13.31 -5.52
N SER A 23 12.99 -14.61 -5.42
CA SER A 23 12.03 -15.57 -4.90
C SER A 23 12.64 -16.43 -3.81
N ASP A 24 12.02 -16.36 -2.65
CA ASP A 24 12.22 -17.23 -1.49
C ASP A 24 11.75 -18.68 -1.79
N VAL A 25 12.08 -19.24 -2.95
CA VAL A 25 11.60 -20.57 -3.37
C VAL A 25 12.60 -21.28 -4.29
N LEU A 26 13.25 -22.32 -3.76
CA LEU A 26 13.68 -23.47 -4.54
C LEU A 26 13.53 -24.72 -3.66
N GLY A 27 12.53 -25.56 -3.95
CA GLY A 27 12.34 -26.85 -3.27
C GLY A 27 11.89 -26.76 -1.80
N PRO A 28 11.72 -27.90 -1.10
CA PRO A 28 10.83 -28.05 0.05
C PRO A 28 11.30 -27.26 1.27
N PHE A 29 10.83 -26.02 1.38
CA PHE A 29 10.73 -25.17 2.58
C PHE A 29 11.85 -25.26 3.62
N THR A 30 13.12 -25.14 3.21
CA THR A 30 14.17 -24.68 4.13
C THR A 30 14.32 -23.17 3.96
N ALA A 31 13.72 -22.40 4.88
CA ALA A 31 13.88 -20.96 4.93
C ALA A 31 15.35 -20.62 5.22
N GLN A 32 16.09 -20.19 4.20
CA GLN A 32 17.41 -19.59 4.38
C GLN A 32 17.25 -18.10 4.64
N VAL A 33 17.77 -17.65 5.78
CA VAL A 33 17.75 -16.25 6.16
C VAL A 33 18.64 -15.48 5.18
N ASN A 34 18.02 -14.61 4.37
CA ASN A 34 18.69 -13.73 3.43
C ASN A 34 18.91 -12.34 4.07
N PRO A 35 20.00 -12.10 4.81
CA PRO A 35 20.18 -10.88 5.59
C PRO A 35 20.21 -9.62 4.72
N ILE A 36 20.70 -9.73 3.48
CA ILE A 36 20.81 -8.60 2.55
C ILE A 36 19.41 -8.13 2.09
N GLY A 37 18.52 -9.06 1.74
CA GLY A 37 17.15 -8.74 1.34
C GLY A 37 16.33 -8.13 2.48
N THR A 38 16.53 -8.64 3.70
CA THR A 38 15.89 -8.09 4.90
C THR A 38 16.37 -6.68 5.22
N LEU A 39 17.68 -6.41 5.13
CA LEU A 39 18.24 -5.07 5.37
C LEU A 39 17.79 -4.05 4.32
N ALA A 40 17.70 -4.45 3.04
CA ALA A 40 17.18 -3.59 1.97
C ALA A 40 15.70 -3.28 2.15
N ALA A 41 14.89 -4.26 2.57
CA ALA A 41 13.49 -4.06 2.90
C ALA A 41 13.33 -3.10 4.10
N ILE A 42 14.14 -3.25 5.15
CA ILE A 42 14.12 -2.38 6.32
C ILE A 42 14.55 -0.95 5.93
N ALA A 43 15.62 -0.78 5.18
CA ALA A 43 16.11 0.53 4.72
C ALA A 43 15.10 1.24 3.78
N GLY A 44 14.37 0.50 2.94
CA GLY A 44 13.30 1.04 2.10
C GLY A 44 12.03 1.44 2.85
N THR A 45 11.88 1.05 4.12
CA THR A 45 10.66 1.28 4.93
C THR A 45 10.72 2.51 5.84
N GLU A 46 11.53 3.52 5.50
CA GLU A 46 11.50 4.81 6.20
C GLU A 46 10.14 5.51 6.01
N THR A 47 9.18 5.13 6.86
CA THR A 47 7.83 5.69 6.87
C THR A 47 7.89 7.04 7.59
N ARG A 48 7.85 8.12 6.82
CA ARG A 48 7.79 9.48 7.37
C ARG A 48 6.68 9.56 8.43
N LYS A 49 7.05 10.00 9.64
CA LYS A 49 6.10 10.18 10.73
C LYS A 49 5.07 11.23 10.31
N ARG A 50 3.79 10.84 10.27
CA ARG A 50 2.67 11.77 10.02
C ARG A 50 2.66 12.89 11.06
N SER A 51 2.51 14.13 10.59
CA SER A 51 2.40 15.32 11.43
C SER A 51 1.14 15.30 12.31
N ARG A 52 1.13 16.12 13.38
CA ARG A 52 -0.04 16.29 14.25
C ARG A 52 -1.28 16.77 13.48
N LYS A 53 -1.10 17.69 12.52
CA LYS A 53 -2.19 18.21 11.67
C LYS A 53 -2.81 17.12 10.80
N GLN A 54 -1.97 16.29 10.16
CA GLN A 54 -2.45 15.14 9.36
C GLN A 54 -3.25 14.16 10.23
N LYS A 55 -2.74 13.80 11.41
CA LYS A 55 -3.46 12.92 12.35
C LYS A 55 -4.82 13.50 12.76
N ALA A 56 -4.89 14.80 13.02
CA ALA A 56 -6.15 15.48 13.35
C ALA A 56 -7.14 15.43 12.19
N GLN A 57 -6.67 15.66 10.95
CA GLN A 57 -7.51 15.56 9.75
C GLN A 57 -8.00 14.12 9.53
N ASP A 58 -7.16 13.12 9.71
CA ASP A 58 -7.53 11.70 9.57
C ASP A 58 -8.59 11.29 10.60
N LYS A 59 -8.51 11.83 11.83
CA LYS A 59 -9.56 11.65 12.83
C LYS A 59 -10.90 12.24 12.38
N LYS A 60 -10.91 13.44 11.76
CA LYS A 60 -12.13 14.03 11.21
C LYS A 60 -12.70 13.18 10.07
N LYS A 61 -11.85 12.73 9.14
CA LYS A 61 -12.25 11.82 8.06
C LYS A 61 -12.88 10.55 8.62
N SER A 62 -12.22 9.88 9.55
CA SER A 62 -12.71 8.65 10.18
C SER A 62 -14.09 8.85 10.83
N LYS A 63 -14.29 9.94 11.58
CA LYS A 63 -15.60 10.29 12.16
C LYS A 63 -16.68 10.51 11.11
N ALA A 64 -16.37 11.27 10.05
CA ALA A 64 -17.31 11.55 8.97
C ALA A 64 -17.75 10.27 8.23
N TRP A 65 -16.82 9.35 7.99
CA TRP A 65 -17.11 8.04 7.39
C TRP A 65 -17.93 7.14 8.32
N ALA A 66 -17.64 7.14 9.62
CA ALA A 66 -18.42 6.39 10.61
C ALA A 66 -19.88 6.87 10.64
N GLN A 67 -20.09 8.19 10.66
CA GLN A 67 -21.42 8.78 10.62
C GLN A 67 -22.15 8.44 9.32
N ALA A 68 -21.51 8.62 8.15
CA ALA A 68 -22.11 8.27 6.86
C ALA A 68 -22.51 6.79 6.78
N ASN A 69 -21.67 5.90 7.34
CA ASN A 69 -21.99 4.48 7.44
C ASN A 69 -23.19 4.21 8.35
N SER A 70 -23.28 4.83 9.53
CA SER A 70 -24.44 4.65 10.41
C SER A 70 -25.76 5.10 9.77
N GLU A 71 -25.71 6.11 8.90
CA GLU A 71 -26.89 6.65 8.23
C GLU A 71 -27.33 5.79 7.04
N LEU A 72 -26.38 5.21 6.30
CA LEU A 72 -26.62 4.55 5.01
C LEU A 72 -26.49 3.02 5.03
N ARG A 73 -25.91 2.44 6.10
CA ARG A 73 -25.84 1.00 6.31
C ARG A 73 -26.88 0.54 7.33
N ASN A 74 -27.24 -0.72 7.22
CA ASN A 74 -28.04 -1.45 8.19
C ASN A 74 -27.15 -1.93 9.34
N LYS A 75 -27.75 -2.42 10.43
CA LYS A 75 -27.02 -2.99 11.58
C LYS A 75 -26.14 -4.20 11.19
N ASN A 76 -26.50 -4.92 10.13
CA ASN A 76 -25.72 -6.03 9.57
C ASN A 76 -24.58 -5.58 8.63
N GLY A 77 -24.33 -4.27 8.49
CA GLY A 77 -23.24 -3.72 7.66
C GLY A 77 -23.56 -3.58 6.16
N GLN A 78 -24.68 -4.13 5.70
CA GLN A 78 -25.13 -3.98 4.31
C GLN A 78 -25.61 -2.56 4.03
N LEU A 79 -25.45 -2.10 2.79
CA LEU A 79 -26.02 -0.83 2.36
C LEU A 79 -27.56 -0.92 2.33
N LYS A 80 -28.23 0.17 2.70
CA LYS A 80 -29.68 0.31 2.55
C LYS A 80 -30.07 0.17 1.07
N LYS A 81 -31.27 -0.36 0.81
CA LYS A 81 -31.80 -0.57 -0.55
C LYS A 81 -31.68 0.71 -1.38
N GLY A 82 -31.15 0.58 -2.61
CA GLY A 82 -30.95 1.70 -3.53
C GLY A 82 -29.81 2.65 -3.15
N ARG A 83 -28.96 2.31 -2.17
CA ARG A 83 -27.76 3.07 -1.83
C ARG A 83 -26.51 2.37 -2.35
N THR A 84 -25.56 3.18 -2.77
CA THR A 84 -24.26 2.74 -3.31
C THR A 84 -23.11 3.25 -2.45
N GLN A 85 -21.92 2.68 -2.62
CA GLN A 85 -20.72 3.20 -1.95
C GLN A 85 -20.43 4.66 -2.33
N LYS A 86 -20.79 5.07 -3.55
CA LYS A 86 -20.69 6.47 -4.01
C LYS A 86 -21.53 7.41 -3.15
N ASP A 87 -22.72 7.00 -2.75
CA ASP A 87 -23.59 7.80 -1.87
C ASP A 87 -22.96 7.98 -0.49
N VAL A 88 -22.36 6.91 0.05
CA VAL A 88 -21.64 6.95 1.33
C VAL A 88 -20.46 7.92 1.26
N ALA A 89 -19.63 7.83 0.22
CA ALA A 89 -18.51 8.75 0.02
C ALA A 89 -18.97 10.20 -0.12
N THR A 90 -20.04 10.44 -0.89
CA THR A 90 -20.62 11.77 -1.07
C THR A 90 -21.13 12.35 0.25
N ARG A 91 -21.81 11.53 1.06
CA ARG A 91 -22.30 11.88 2.39
C ARG A 91 -21.14 12.19 3.35
N ALA A 92 -20.12 11.33 3.40
CA ALA A 92 -18.94 11.50 4.23
C ALA A 92 -18.20 12.81 3.90
N ASN A 93 -18.01 13.13 2.62
CA ASN A 93 -17.39 14.39 2.20
C ASN A 93 -18.23 15.62 2.59
N LYS A 94 -19.56 15.54 2.50
CA LYS A 94 -20.45 16.61 2.99
C LYS A 94 -20.33 16.83 4.50
N ILE A 95 -20.26 15.75 5.28
CA ILE A 95 -20.07 15.81 6.74
C ILE A 95 -18.68 16.39 7.07
N LEU A 96 -17.63 15.92 6.39
CA LEU A 96 -16.26 16.38 6.61
C LEU A 96 -16.10 17.87 6.36
N ARG A 97 -16.77 18.44 5.35
CA ARG A 97 -16.73 19.89 5.07
C ARG A 97 -17.38 20.74 6.18
N LYS A 98 -18.21 20.14 7.04
CA LYS A 98 -18.85 20.80 8.18
C LYS A 98 -18.07 20.65 9.49
N MET A 99 -16.97 19.86 9.51
CA MET A 99 -16.16 19.54 10.71
C MET A 99 -14.85 20.29 10.76
#